data_AF-A0AA89C903-F1
#
_entry.id   AF-A0AA89C903-F1
#
_cell.length_a   1.000
_cell.length_b   1.000
_cell.length_c   1.000
_cell.angle_alpha   90.00
_cell.angle_beta   90.00
_cell.angle_gamma   90.00
#
_symmetry.space_group_name_H-M   'P 1'
#
loop_
_entity.id
_entity.type
_entity.pdbx_description
1 polymer ?
#
loop_
_entity_poly.entity_id
_entity_poly.type
_entity_poly.pdbx_seq_one_letter_code
_entity_poly.pdbx_strand_id
1 'polypeptide(L)'
;MTTIKQDKVAMTTVKQDKVAMTTVKQDKVAMTTVKQGKVAMTTVKQDKVAMTTVKQDKVAMTTVKQDKVAITTVKQDKVAMTTVKQGKVVMTTVKQDKVAMTTVKQDKVVMTTVKQDKVAMRQSCNDHSKTRQSCNDHS
;
A
#
# COMPACT_ATOMS: atom_id res chain seq x y z
N MET A 1 10.96 -8.97 12.47
CA MET A 1 10.04 -10.10 12.70
C MET A 1 9.82 -10.77 11.36
N THR A 2 10.21 -12.04 11.21
CA THR A 2 10.11 -12.80 9.95
C THR A 2 9.04 -13.87 10.12
N THR A 3 7.87 -13.69 9.53
CA THR A 3 6.75 -14.65 9.63
C THR A 3 6.70 -15.48 8.35
N ILE A 4 6.83 -16.80 8.48
CA ILE A 4 6.79 -17.76 7.37
C ILE A 4 5.54 -18.64 7.54
N LYS A 5 4.71 -18.69 6.49
CA LYS A 5 3.47 -19.48 6.34
C LYS A 5 2.55 -19.55 7.56
N GLN A 6 1.55 -18.68 7.57
CA GLN A 6 0.36 -18.72 8.40
C GLN A 6 -0.82 -18.41 7.46
N ASP A 7 -2.04 -18.73 7.89
CA ASP A 7 -3.23 -18.41 7.08
C ASP A 7 -3.65 -16.95 7.30
N LYS A 8 -3.42 -16.42 8.51
CA LYS A 8 -3.83 -15.07 8.93
C LYS A 8 -2.80 -14.43 9.84
N VAL A 9 -2.54 -13.14 9.63
CA VAL A 9 -1.76 -12.29 10.53
C VAL A 9 -2.59 -11.07 10.91
N ALA A 10 -2.67 -10.78 12.20
CA ALA A 10 -3.22 -9.54 12.72
C ALA A 10 -2.18 -8.88 13.65
N MET A 11 -1.88 -7.59 13.43
CA MET A 11 -0.93 -6.86 14.25
C MET A 11 -1.44 -5.45 14.58
N THR A 12 -1.27 -5.05 15.83
CA THR A 12 -1.58 -3.69 16.30
C THR A 12 -0.37 -3.09 16.99
N THR A 13 0.05 -1.90 16.56
CA THR A 13 1.19 -1.19 17.15
C THR A 13 0.81 0.24 17.50
N VAL A 14 1.06 0.65 18.74
CA VAL A 14 0.67 1.96 19.28
C VAL A 14 1.94 2.61 19.84
N LYS A 15 2.60 3.47 19.04
CA LYS A 15 3.87 4.17 19.35
C LYS A 15 5.16 3.34 19.25
N GLN A 16 5.93 3.56 18.19
CA GLN A 16 7.38 3.31 18.12
C GLN A 16 8.02 4.28 17.13
N ASP A 17 9.34 4.33 17.11
CA ASP A 17 10.08 5.16 16.14
C ASP A 17 10.14 4.52 14.76
N LYS A 18 10.31 3.19 14.70
CA LYS A 18 10.46 2.42 13.46
C LYS A 18 9.80 1.05 13.56
N VAL A 19 9.07 0.67 12.51
CA VAL A 19 8.58 -0.70 12.28
C VAL A 19 9.05 -1.19 10.93
N ALA A 20 9.60 -2.40 10.90
CA ALA A 20 9.94 -3.12 9.68
C ALA A 20 9.31 -4.51 9.71
N MET A 21 8.54 -4.86 8.67
CA MET A 21 7.84 -6.14 8.58
C MET A 21 8.00 -6.78 7.20
N THR A 22 8.28 -8.09 7.21
CA THR A 22 8.32 -8.90 5.99
C THR A 22 7.39 -10.08 6.17
N THR A 23 6.42 -10.22 5.25
CA THR A 23 5.46 -11.34 5.24
C THR A 23 5.50 -12.07 3.89
N VAL A 24 5.53 -13.40 3.94
CA VAL A 24 5.64 -14.27 2.76
C VAL A 24 4.56 -15.35 2.84
N LYS A 25 3.71 -15.45 1.80
CA LYS A 25 2.64 -16.46 1.61
C LYS A 25 1.64 -16.54 2.77
N GLN A 26 0.54 -15.80 2.69
CA GLN A 26 -0.61 -15.92 3.59
C GLN A 26 -1.91 -15.58 2.86
N ASP A 27 -3.05 -15.92 3.45
CA ASP A 27 -4.35 -15.57 2.85
C ASP A 27 -4.79 -14.17 3.28
N LYS A 28 -4.60 -13.81 4.56
CA LYS A 28 -5.07 -12.52 5.10
C LYS A 28 -4.06 -11.84 6.02
N VAL A 29 -3.79 -10.57 5.78
CA VAL A 29 -3.03 -9.71 6.71
C VAL A 29 -3.85 -8.48 7.07
N ALA A 30 -4.00 -8.23 8.37
CA ALA A 30 -4.59 -7.02 8.93
C ALA A 30 -3.57 -6.31 9.82
N MET A 31 -3.32 -5.02 9.57
CA MET A 31 -2.39 -4.23 10.38
C MET A 31 -3.00 -2.89 10.77
N THR A 32 -2.90 -2.55 12.06
CA THR A 32 -3.27 -1.24 12.58
C THR A 32 -2.08 -0.60 13.28
N THR A 33 -1.66 0.56 12.80
CA THR A 33 -0.52 1.28 13.37
C THR A 33 -0.91 2.70 13.73
N VAL A 34 -0.65 3.09 14.98
CA VAL A 34 -1.00 4.41 15.54
C VAL A 34 0.26 5.10 16.05
N LYS A 35 0.58 6.26 15.48
CA LYS A 35 1.70 7.16 15.82
C LYS A 35 3.10 6.54 15.67
N GLN A 36 3.78 6.71 14.55
CA GLN A 36 5.22 6.38 14.43
C GLN A 36 5.99 7.30 13.48
N GLY A 37 7.32 7.33 13.65
CA GLY A 37 8.20 8.01 12.70
C GLY A 37 8.29 7.32 11.34
N LYS A 38 8.58 6.00 11.30
CA LYS A 38 8.78 5.28 10.04
C LYS A 38 8.19 3.86 10.04
N VAL A 39 7.47 3.51 8.98
CA VAL A 39 7.05 2.11 8.70
C VAL A 39 7.58 1.67 7.33
N ALA A 40 8.19 0.49 7.31
CA ALA A 40 8.57 -0.21 6.09
C ALA A 40 7.93 -1.60 6.08
N MET A 41 7.22 -1.94 5.01
CA MET A 41 6.56 -3.23 4.87
C MET A 41 6.81 -3.87 3.51
N THR A 42 7.22 -5.13 3.52
CA THR A 42 7.42 -5.94 2.32
C THR A 42 6.52 -7.16 2.37
N THR A 43 5.68 -7.32 1.34
CA THR A 43 4.70 -8.39 1.30
C THR A 43 4.80 -9.18 -0.01
N VAL A 44 4.91 -10.51 0.11
CA VAL A 44 5.09 -11.42 -1.03
C VAL A 44 4.01 -12.49 -1.03
N LYS A 45 3.13 -12.44 -2.04
CA LYS A 45 1.99 -13.38 -2.28
C LYS A 45 0.97 -13.38 -1.14
N GLN A 46 -0.12 -12.64 -1.32
CA GLN A 46 -1.26 -12.61 -0.39
C GLN A 46 -2.58 -12.51 -1.13
N ASP A 47 -3.65 -13.06 -0.56
CA ASP A 47 -4.98 -12.86 -1.16
C ASP A 47 -5.58 -11.51 -0.72
N LYS A 48 -5.50 -11.19 0.58
CA LYS A 48 -6.12 -9.98 1.14
C LYS A 48 -5.21 -9.26 2.12
N VAL A 49 -5.03 -7.96 1.92
CA VAL A 49 -4.33 -7.11 2.88
C VAL A 49 -5.14 -5.87 3.22
N ALA A 50 -5.32 -5.64 4.51
CA ALA A 50 -5.95 -4.47 5.08
C ALA A 50 -4.95 -3.75 5.99
N MET A 51 -4.68 -2.47 5.72
CA MET A 51 -3.82 -1.66 6.57
C MET A 51 -4.51 -0.36 6.97
N THR A 52 -4.44 -0.04 8.26
CA THR A 52 -4.87 1.23 8.81
C THR A 52 -3.68 1.90 9.48
N THR A 53 -3.34 3.11 9.05
CA THR A 53 -2.21 3.86 9.60
C THR A 53 -2.64 5.26 9.99
N VAL A 54 -2.34 5.65 11.24
CA VAL A 54 -2.76 6.93 11.81
C VAL A 54 -1.54 7.68 12.34
N LYS A 55 -1.31 8.91 11.86
CA LYS A 55 -0.24 9.84 12.25
C LYS A 55 1.17 9.26 12.06
N GLN A 56 1.76 9.38 10.87
CA GLN A 56 3.17 9.04 10.69
C GLN A 56 3.93 9.94 9.72
N ASP A 57 5.23 10.04 9.93
CA ASP A 57 6.09 10.86 9.07
C ASP A 57 6.38 10.15 7.74
N LYS A 58 6.69 8.84 7.77
CA LYS A 58 7.07 8.09 6.54
C LYS A 58 6.54 6.67 6.51
N VAL A 59 5.92 6.30 5.40
CA VAL A 59 5.51 4.93 5.09
C VAL A 59 6.06 4.48 3.75
N ALA A 60 6.70 3.31 3.73
CA ALA A 60 7.14 2.63 2.53
C ALA A 60 6.52 1.22 2.46
N MET A 61 5.84 0.91 1.37
CA MET A 61 5.25 -0.40 1.14
C MET A 61 5.68 -0.98 -0.20
N THR A 62 6.10 -2.25 -0.18
CA THR A 62 6.44 -3.02 -1.36
C THR A 62 5.62 -4.30 -1.42
N THR A 63 4.92 -4.49 -2.54
CA THR A 63 4.00 -5.61 -2.74
C THR A 63 4.25 -6.29 -4.09
N VAL A 64 4.45 -7.60 -4.10
CA VAL A 64 4.81 -8.32 -5.34
C VAL A 64 3.61 -8.98 -6.04
N LYS A 65 2.70 -9.61 -5.29
CA LYS A 65 1.50 -10.29 -5.83
C LYS A 65 0.38 -10.23 -4.81
N GLN A 66 -0.77 -9.65 -5.18
CA GLN A 66 -1.95 -9.59 -4.33
C GLN A 66 -3.27 -9.54 -5.08
N ASP A 67 -4.31 -10.18 -4.54
CA ASP A 67 -5.64 -10.07 -5.15
C ASP A 67 -6.37 -8.80 -4.71
N LYS A 68 -6.36 -8.50 -3.40
CA LYS A 68 -7.06 -7.33 -2.84
C LYS A 68 -6.24 -6.59 -1.80
N VAL A 69 -6.21 -5.27 -1.93
CA VAL A 69 -5.63 -4.36 -0.94
C VAL A 69 -6.58 -3.25 -0.58
N ALA A 70 -6.70 -3.03 0.72
CA ALA A 70 -7.35 -1.86 1.30
C ALA A 70 -6.33 -1.15 2.20
N ILE A 71 -6.01 0.10 1.89
CA ILE A 71 -5.12 0.92 2.71
C ILE A 71 -5.85 2.19 3.11
N THR A 72 -5.96 2.40 4.42
CA THR A 72 -6.49 3.63 5.00
C THR A 72 -5.37 4.36 5.73
N THR A 73 -5.12 5.61 5.32
CA THR A 73 -4.08 6.45 5.92
C THR A 73 -4.65 7.79 6.38
N VAL A 74 -4.30 8.16 7.61
CA VAL A 74 -4.78 9.40 8.25
C VAL A 74 -3.59 10.19 8.76
N LYS A 75 -3.35 11.38 8.18
CA LYS A 75 -2.27 12.33 8.52
C LYS A 75 -0.88 11.73 8.34
N GLN A 76 -0.29 11.89 7.15
CA GLN A 76 1.10 11.51 6.92
C GLN A 76 1.88 12.48 6.05
N ASP A 77 3.18 12.61 6.30
CA ASP A 77 4.00 13.52 5.50
C ASP A 77 4.42 12.85 4.18
N LYS A 78 4.87 11.58 4.22
CA LYS A 78 5.36 10.89 3.02
C LYS A 78 4.91 9.43 2.93
N VAL A 79 4.34 9.08 1.78
CA VAL A 79 3.97 7.71 1.43
C VAL A 79 4.58 7.30 0.10
N ALA A 80 5.26 6.15 0.11
CA ALA A 80 5.76 5.49 -1.08
C ALA A 80 5.18 4.07 -1.16
N MET A 81 4.53 3.75 -2.28
CA MET A 81 3.99 2.42 -2.55
C MET A 81 4.49 1.89 -3.89
N THR A 82 5.03 0.68 -3.87
CA THR A 82 5.46 -0.03 -5.07
C THR A 82 4.71 -1.36 -5.16
N THR A 83 3.99 -1.57 -6.26
CA THR A 83 3.24 -2.80 -6.49
C THR A 83 3.49 -3.41 -7.87
N VAL A 84 3.80 -4.70 -7.92
CA VAL A 84 4.18 -5.38 -9.17
C VAL A 84 3.01 -6.05 -9.88
N LYS A 85 2.10 -6.70 -9.15
CA LYS A 85 0.89 -7.34 -9.69
C LYS A 85 -0.26 -7.28 -8.71
N GLN A 86 -1.42 -6.79 -9.16
CA GLN A 86 -2.59 -6.66 -8.30
C GLN A 86 -3.93 -6.81 -9.00
N GLY A 87 -4.89 -7.46 -8.34
CA GLY A 87 -6.28 -7.45 -8.79
C GLY A 87 -6.94 -6.09 -8.49
N LYS A 88 -7.22 -5.82 -7.21
CA LYS A 88 -7.92 -4.60 -6.76
C LYS A 88 -7.16 -3.87 -5.66
N VAL A 89 -7.07 -2.55 -5.79
CA VAL A 89 -6.60 -1.65 -4.74
C VAL A 89 -7.66 -0.62 -4.41
N VAL A 90 -7.90 -0.45 -3.12
CA VAL A 90 -8.63 0.68 -2.56
C VAL A 90 -7.68 1.42 -1.62
N MET A 91 -7.45 2.70 -1.91
CA MET A 91 -6.67 3.58 -1.07
C MET A 91 -7.53 4.76 -0.62
N THR A 92 -7.57 4.99 0.69
CA THR A 92 -8.26 6.11 1.29
C THR A 92 -7.28 6.93 2.12
N THR A 93 -7.20 8.21 1.80
CA THR A 93 -6.25 9.14 2.40
C THR A 93 -6.96 10.40 2.86
N VAL A 94 -6.83 10.75 4.15
CA VAL A 94 -7.55 11.91 4.71
C VAL A 94 -6.72 13.19 4.73
N LYS A 95 -5.38 13.11 4.91
CA LYS A 95 -4.43 14.23 4.88
C LYS A 95 -3.02 13.73 4.57
N GLN A 96 -2.39 14.17 3.47
CA GLN A 96 -1.02 13.79 3.11
C GLN A 96 -0.22 14.88 2.39
N ASP A 97 1.07 15.03 2.70
CA ASP A 97 1.90 16.02 2.00
C ASP A 97 2.44 15.44 0.67
N LYS A 98 3.00 14.22 0.69
CA LYS A 98 3.58 13.59 -0.51
C LYS A 98 3.20 12.13 -0.66
N VAL A 99 2.65 11.79 -1.82
CA VAL A 99 2.33 10.41 -2.21
C VAL A 99 3.05 10.05 -3.50
N ALA A 100 3.77 8.94 -3.49
CA ALA A 100 4.35 8.32 -4.68
C ALA A 100 3.85 6.88 -4.80
N MET A 101 3.20 6.56 -5.91
CA MET A 101 2.71 5.21 -6.20
C MET A 101 3.27 4.72 -7.52
N THR A 102 3.83 3.51 -7.53
CA THR A 102 4.31 2.84 -8.74
C THR A 102 3.66 1.47 -8.86
N THR A 103 2.99 1.22 -9.99
CA THR A 103 2.29 -0.03 -10.28
C THR A 103 2.76 -0.61 -11.62
N VAL A 104 3.10 -1.90 -11.67
CA VAL A 104 3.62 -2.56 -12.89
C VAL A 104 2.58 -3.41 -13.64
N LYS A 105 1.52 -3.91 -12.99
CA LYS A 105 0.33 -4.55 -13.59
C LYS A 105 -0.86 -4.52 -12.63
N GLN A 106 -2.02 -4.04 -13.08
CA GLN A 106 -3.20 -3.94 -12.21
C GLN A 106 -4.53 -3.91 -12.95
N ASP A 107 -5.56 -4.57 -12.38
CA ASP A 107 -6.91 -4.58 -12.97
C ASP A 107 -7.74 -3.35 -12.56
N LYS A 108 -7.79 -3.01 -11.25
CA LYS A 108 -8.56 -1.85 -10.75
C LYS A 108 -7.86 -1.11 -9.61
N VAL A 109 -7.85 0.23 -9.71
CA VAL A 109 -7.43 1.17 -8.66
C VAL A 109 -8.62 2.06 -8.29
N VAL A 110 -8.85 2.24 -6.99
CA VAL A 110 -9.71 3.30 -6.47
C VAL A 110 -8.90 4.08 -5.45
N MET A 111 -8.76 5.39 -5.67
CA MET A 111 -8.09 6.29 -4.74
C MET A 111 -9.07 7.39 -4.34
N THR A 112 -9.21 7.59 -3.04
CA THR A 112 -10.01 8.66 -2.46
C THR A 112 -9.11 9.49 -1.57
N THR A 113 -8.92 10.77 -1.92
CA THR A 113 -8.15 11.71 -1.11
C THR A 113 -9.01 12.89 -0.69
N VAL A 114 -8.94 13.25 0.59
CA VAL A 114 -9.70 14.39 1.15
C VAL A 114 -8.88 15.68 1.16
N LYS A 115 -7.55 15.61 1.43
CA LYS A 115 -6.61 16.76 1.38
C LYS A 115 -5.19 16.28 1.07
N GLN A 116 -4.52 16.87 0.07
CA GLN A 116 -3.14 16.52 -0.29
C GLN A 116 -2.37 17.68 -0.95
N ASP A 117 -1.04 17.69 -0.78
CA ASP A 117 -0.17 18.68 -1.42
C ASP A 117 0.43 18.18 -2.74
N LYS A 118 0.99 16.95 -2.77
CA LYS A 118 1.61 16.37 -3.99
C LYS A 118 1.32 14.88 -4.15
N VAL A 119 0.92 14.49 -5.35
CA VAL A 119 0.75 13.09 -5.77
C VAL A 119 1.53 12.83 -7.05
N ALA A 120 2.23 11.70 -7.09
CA ALA A 120 2.81 11.14 -8.29
C ALA A 120 2.37 9.67 -8.40
N MET A 121 1.70 9.32 -9.50
CA MET A 121 1.30 7.95 -9.78
C MET A 121 1.93 7.51 -11.10
N ARG A 122 2.62 6.37 -11.11
CA ARG A 122 3.14 5.74 -12.31
C ARG A 122 2.52 4.37 -12.45
N GLN A 123 1.78 4.16 -13.54
CA GLN A 123 1.17 2.87 -13.84
C GLN A 123 1.70 2.35 -15.18
N SER A 124 2.26 1.14 -15.17
CA SER A 124 2.53 0.35 -16.36
C SER A 124 1.45 -0.72 -16.44
N CYS A 125 0.69 -0.75 -17.53
CA CYS A 125 -0.29 -1.80 -17.81
C CYS A 125 0.22 -2.60 -19.01
N ASN A 126 0.58 -3.86 -18.78
CA ASN A 126 0.71 -4.83 -19.88
C ASN A 126 -0.62 -5.55 -19.98
N ASP A 127 -1.57 -4.91 -20.66
CA ASP A 127 -2.85 -5.53 -20.99
C ASP A 127 -2.62 -6.58 -22.09
N HIS A 128 -3.13 -7.80 -21.90
CA HIS A 128 -3.10 -8.83 -22.95
C HIS A 128 -4.27 -8.70 -23.92
N SER A 129 -5.11 -7.67 -23.76
CA SER A 129 -6.13 -7.29 -24.73
C SER A 129 -6.08 -5.79 -25.01
N LYS A 130 -5.38 -5.44 -26.10
CA LYS A 130 -5.42 -4.17 -26.85
C LYS A 130 -4.74 -2.95 -26.21
N THR A 131 -3.71 -2.51 -26.93
CA THR A 131 -3.14 -1.15 -26.98
C THR A 131 -2.46 -0.65 -25.71
N ARG A 132 -1.17 -0.31 -25.84
CA ARG A 132 -0.39 0.45 -24.84
C ARG A 132 -1.14 1.76 -24.53
N GLN A 133 -1.98 1.76 -23.51
CA GLN A 133 -2.60 2.98 -23.01
C GLN A 133 -1.86 3.36 -21.72
N SER A 134 -1.10 4.45 -21.82
CA SER A 134 -0.61 5.20 -20.67
C SER A 134 -1.84 5.64 -19.88
N CYS A 135 -2.19 4.92 -18.82
CA CYS A 135 -3.29 5.30 -17.96
C CYS A 135 -2.89 6.58 -17.22
N ASN A 136 -3.53 7.67 -17.61
CA ASN A 136 -3.36 9.06 -17.22
C ASN A 136 -2.77 9.32 -15.83
N ASP A 137 -1.75 10.17 -15.82
CA ASP A 137 -1.45 11.05 -14.69
C ASP A 137 -2.73 11.83 -14.32
N HIS A 138 -3.14 11.80 -13.05
CA HIS A 138 -3.99 12.84 -12.48
C HIS A 138 -3.19 13.52 -11.36
N SER A 139 -2.93 14.80 -11.59
CA SER A 139 -2.51 15.76 -10.57
C SER A 139 -3.68 16.15 -9.68
#